data_AF-A0A851HN24-F1
#
_entry.id   AF-A0A851HN24-F1
#
_cell.length_a   1.000
_cell.length_b   1.000
_cell.length_c   1.000
_cell.angle_alpha   90.00
_cell.angle_beta   90.00
_cell.angle_gamma   90.00
#
_symmetry.space_group_name_H-M   'P 1'
#
loop_
_entity.id
_entity.type
_entity.pdbx_description
1 polymer ?
#
loop_
_entity_poly.entity_id
_entity_poly.type
_entity_poly.pdbx_seq_one_letter_code
_entity_poly.pdbx_strand_id
1 'polypeptide(L)'
;MRLIATRFSSSLLAIGMFLSSPALHSEIIFEENFDNQEDWHGGMGNVRTSSRIPARGAVIPSKWDFARVDPTWAPSKGYPDRHESLEILASNSDKARGGTGKSMVGWRDSHDPGWLRWNSENLLLKRLGNQTEVYVEFYITFSPETHQSHLNNMLGTSKIFRLYSFSGNWNDPFDYFGGVSHPNLIWSVKGGTTYGVQNKISIYGVGGAAGAPDMPRKAVNSGDYPLSYKTNTTGMAPAGADPQLTDKLNGGIIGPDMEGPALMESVFGPPGSWTKVAFYVKMNSEPGMHDGVLSQWIDDTRILHTERVNWITKTSPGEYWNVLGIGGNDFFQTYSNEERHEEWYAIDDLKVMTKIPDDLNYKPINTSAPNSPMGVTVD
;
A
#
# COMPACT_ATOMS: atom_id res chain seq x y z
N MET A 1 -75.75 46.01 -3.47
CA MET A 1 -74.61 45.52 -2.65
C MET A 1 -73.86 44.49 -3.50
N ARG A 2 -72.52 44.58 -3.49
CA ARG A 2 -71.49 43.87 -4.29
C ARG A 2 -71.73 42.34 -4.38
N LEU A 3 -71.26 41.57 -5.38
CA LEU A 3 -69.86 41.37 -5.77
C LEU A 3 -69.73 40.84 -7.22
N ILE A 4 -68.71 41.32 -7.92
CA ILE A 4 -68.15 40.78 -9.16
C ILE A 4 -67.10 39.74 -8.77
N ALA A 5 -67.19 38.51 -9.30
CA ALA A 5 -66.20 37.46 -9.09
C ALA A 5 -65.28 37.35 -10.32
N THR A 6 -64.02 37.75 -10.13
CA THR A 6 -62.91 37.65 -11.08
C THR A 6 -62.38 36.21 -11.13
N ARG A 7 -62.30 35.62 -12.33
CA ARG A 7 -61.64 34.33 -12.56
C ARG A 7 -60.13 34.56 -12.69
N PHE A 8 -59.34 34.03 -11.76
CA PHE A 8 -57.90 33.93 -11.91
C PHE A 8 -57.55 32.63 -12.64
N SER A 9 -56.82 32.77 -13.75
CA SER A 9 -56.20 31.66 -14.48
C SER A 9 -55.00 31.15 -13.71
N SER A 10 -55.04 29.89 -13.27
CA SER A 10 -53.90 29.20 -12.68
C SER A 10 -52.95 28.71 -13.77
N SER A 11 -51.95 29.52 -14.10
CA SER A 11 -50.79 29.05 -14.85
C SER A 11 -49.89 28.24 -13.90
N LEU A 12 -49.90 26.91 -14.03
CA LEU A 12 -48.90 26.04 -13.39
C LEU A 12 -47.53 26.32 -14.05
N LEU A 13 -46.66 27.02 -13.34
CA LEU A 13 -45.25 27.13 -13.68
C LEU A 13 -44.55 25.88 -13.14
N ALA A 14 -44.32 24.88 -13.98
CA ALA A 14 -43.47 23.74 -13.66
C ALA A 14 -42.00 24.20 -13.68
N ILE A 15 -41.47 24.59 -12.52
CA ILE A 15 -40.04 24.83 -12.34
C ILE A 15 -39.36 23.46 -12.33
N GLY A 16 -38.81 23.07 -13.48
CA GLY A 16 -37.93 21.91 -13.59
C GLY A 16 -36.63 22.18 -12.85
N MET A 17 -36.53 21.75 -11.59
CA MET A 17 -35.25 21.61 -10.91
C MET A 17 -34.48 20.48 -11.59
N PHE A 18 -33.61 20.81 -12.53
CA PHE A 18 -32.52 19.93 -12.92
C PHE A 18 -31.60 19.79 -11.70
N LEU A 19 -31.88 18.80 -10.87
CA LEU A 19 -30.93 18.29 -9.89
C LEU A 19 -29.77 17.71 -10.70
N SER A 20 -28.75 18.52 -10.97
CA SER A 20 -27.44 18.00 -11.34
C SER A 20 -26.99 17.14 -10.17
N SER A 21 -27.14 15.82 -10.28
CA SER A 21 -26.45 14.91 -9.38
C SER A 21 -24.97 15.29 -9.42
N PRO A 22 -24.35 15.67 -8.28
CA PRO A 22 -22.93 15.94 -8.28
C PRO A 22 -22.26 14.71 -8.86
N ALA A 23 -21.51 14.88 -9.95
CA ALA A 23 -20.67 13.82 -10.45
C ALA A 23 -19.76 13.43 -9.28
N LEU A 24 -19.93 12.19 -8.79
CA LEU A 24 -19.18 11.65 -7.67
C LEU A 24 -17.76 11.36 -8.15
N HIS A 25 -16.98 12.41 -8.41
CA HIS A 25 -15.58 12.30 -8.75
C HIS A 25 -14.80 11.78 -7.55
N SER A 26 -13.73 11.04 -7.84
CA SER A 26 -12.77 10.62 -6.82
C SER A 26 -12.08 11.84 -6.22
N GLU A 27 -12.07 11.93 -4.89
CA GLU A 27 -11.43 13.03 -4.14
C GLU A 27 -10.10 12.54 -3.58
N ILE A 28 -9.03 13.34 -3.75
CA ILE A 28 -7.72 13.07 -3.14
C ILE A 28 -7.78 13.44 -1.66
N ILE A 29 -7.52 12.46 -0.78
CA ILE A 29 -7.48 12.64 0.68
C ILE A 29 -6.05 12.95 1.14
N PHE A 30 -5.05 12.35 0.48
CA PHE A 30 -3.64 12.52 0.80
C PHE A 30 -2.78 12.25 -0.44
N GLU A 31 -1.71 13.02 -0.60
CA GLU A 31 -0.70 12.80 -1.65
C GLU A 31 0.69 13.16 -1.12
N GLU A 32 1.69 12.41 -1.59
CA GLU A 32 3.09 12.59 -1.21
C GLU A 32 4.02 12.12 -2.33
N ASN A 33 4.87 13.03 -2.81
CA ASN A 33 5.96 12.75 -3.75
C ASN A 33 7.34 12.96 -3.12
N PHE A 34 7.40 13.26 -1.83
CA PHE A 34 8.60 13.42 -0.98
C PHE A 34 9.56 14.55 -1.36
N ASP A 35 9.48 15.14 -2.55
CA ASP A 35 10.39 16.19 -3.04
C ASP A 35 10.46 17.42 -2.13
N ASN A 36 9.32 17.81 -1.57
CA ASN A 36 9.19 18.99 -0.71
C ASN A 36 9.45 18.69 0.78
N GLN A 37 9.81 17.45 1.13
CA GLN A 37 10.18 17.11 2.50
C GLN A 37 11.57 17.69 2.80
N GLU A 38 11.82 18.10 4.04
CA GLU A 38 13.20 18.31 4.49
C GLU A 38 13.96 16.97 4.47
N ASP A 39 15.29 17.03 4.38
CA ASP A 39 16.08 15.80 4.53
C ASP A 39 15.81 15.19 5.90
N TRP A 40 15.37 13.94 5.89
CA TRP A 40 14.95 13.23 7.08
C TRP A 40 15.43 11.78 7.06
N HIS A 41 15.84 11.28 8.22
CA HIS A 41 16.11 9.86 8.42
C HIS A 41 15.69 9.41 9.82
N GLY A 42 15.46 8.10 9.99
CA GLY A 42 14.95 7.52 11.23
C GLY A 42 15.82 7.78 12.48
N GLY A 43 17.11 8.04 12.27
CA GLY A 43 18.08 8.37 13.31
C GLY A 43 18.03 9.82 13.81
N MET A 44 17.25 10.70 13.18
CA MET A 44 17.16 12.11 13.59
C MET A 44 16.41 12.30 14.91
N GLY A 45 16.88 13.28 15.68
CA GLY A 45 16.28 13.69 16.95
C GLY A 45 16.70 12.84 18.15
N ASN A 46 16.44 13.37 19.36
CA ASN A 46 16.85 12.75 20.62
C ASN A 46 15.80 11.77 21.19
N VAL A 47 15.13 11.00 20.33
CA VAL A 47 14.13 10.02 20.76
C VAL A 47 14.80 8.65 20.87
N ARG A 48 14.64 7.96 22.01
CA ARG A 48 15.28 6.65 22.27
C ARG A 48 14.37 5.45 21.97
N THR A 49 13.12 5.71 21.60
CA THR A 49 12.13 4.69 21.26
C THR A 49 12.00 4.54 19.74
N SER A 50 11.64 3.35 19.28
CA SER A 50 11.37 3.09 17.86
C SER A 50 10.17 3.90 17.34
N SER A 51 9.17 4.13 18.19
CA SER A 51 8.03 5.00 17.90
C SER A 51 8.43 6.47 17.93
N ARG A 52 8.26 7.16 16.81
CA ARG A 52 8.51 8.60 16.61
C ARG A 52 7.17 9.33 16.48
N ILE A 53 6.87 10.21 17.43
CA ILE A 53 5.68 11.07 17.40
C ILE A 53 6.02 12.53 17.72
N PRO A 54 5.45 13.50 16.98
CA PRO A 54 5.67 14.92 17.23
C PRO A 54 5.34 15.35 18.67
N ALA A 55 4.28 14.77 19.24
CA ALA A 55 3.85 15.05 20.62
C ALA A 55 4.90 14.67 21.69
N ARG A 56 5.89 13.83 21.36
CA ARG A 56 7.04 13.49 22.21
C ARG A 56 8.33 14.19 21.76
N GLY A 57 8.23 15.20 20.90
CA GLY A 57 9.37 15.95 20.37
C GLY A 57 10.16 15.20 19.28
N ALA A 58 9.60 14.14 18.68
CA ALA A 58 10.23 13.52 17.53
C ALA A 58 10.10 14.40 16.29
N VAL A 59 11.15 14.49 15.50
CA VAL A 59 11.09 15.03 14.14
C VAL A 59 10.64 13.89 13.22
N ILE A 60 9.55 14.09 12.47
CA ILE A 60 9.07 13.18 11.44
C ILE A 60 8.81 13.97 10.15
N PRO A 61 8.72 13.30 8.99
CA PRO A 61 8.42 13.97 7.73
C PRO A 61 7.09 14.75 7.83
N SER A 62 7.05 15.92 7.21
CA SER A 62 5.88 16.79 7.22
C SER A 62 4.66 16.07 6.65
N LYS A 63 3.46 16.45 7.10
CA LYS A 63 2.16 15.81 6.77
C LYS A 63 1.95 14.39 7.30
N TRP A 64 2.97 13.69 7.79
CA TRP A 64 2.81 12.38 8.42
C TRP A 64 2.47 12.54 9.92
N ASP A 65 1.80 11.53 10.48
CA ASP A 65 1.28 11.58 11.85
C ASP A 65 2.14 10.76 12.83
N PHE A 66 2.89 9.77 12.31
CA PHE A 66 3.71 8.87 13.10
C PHE A 66 4.77 8.21 12.21
N ALA A 67 5.95 7.93 12.77
CA ALA A 67 6.93 7.05 12.16
C ALA A 67 7.38 5.97 13.16
N ARG A 68 7.71 4.77 12.68
CA ARG A 68 8.38 3.74 13.49
C ARG A 68 9.62 3.27 12.79
N VAL A 69 10.74 3.42 13.48
CA VAL A 69 12.07 3.14 12.97
C VAL A 69 12.85 2.31 13.99
N ASP A 70 13.37 1.16 13.59
CA ASP A 70 14.20 0.31 14.44
C ASP A 70 15.24 -0.42 13.58
N PRO A 71 16.29 0.30 13.14
CA PRO A 71 17.37 -0.33 12.41
C PRO A 71 18.22 -1.21 13.31
N THR A 72 18.83 -2.23 12.72
CA THR A 72 19.86 -3.03 13.39
C THR A 72 21.25 -2.48 13.07
N TRP A 73 21.52 -2.24 11.79
CA TRP A 73 22.82 -1.78 11.31
C TRP A 73 22.70 -0.33 10.84
N ALA A 74 22.80 0.64 11.75
CA ALA A 74 22.66 2.05 11.39
C ALA A 74 23.69 2.96 12.05
N PRO A 75 23.90 4.18 11.51
CA PRO A 75 24.72 5.20 12.15
C PRO A 75 24.25 5.51 13.58
N SER A 76 22.93 5.58 13.81
CA SER A 76 22.34 5.76 15.15
C SER A 76 22.61 4.61 16.12
N LYS A 77 23.06 3.45 15.62
CA LYS A 77 23.42 2.25 16.40
C LYS A 77 24.95 2.04 16.47
N GLY A 78 25.74 2.96 15.94
CA GLY A 78 27.21 2.88 15.96
C GLY A 78 27.84 2.26 14.71
N TYR A 79 27.07 2.13 13.62
CA TYR A 79 27.54 1.64 12.32
C TYR A 79 27.50 2.78 11.28
N PRO A 80 28.49 3.69 11.28
CA PRO A 80 28.47 4.88 10.42
C PRO A 80 28.59 4.57 8.92
N ASP A 81 28.92 3.32 8.57
CA ASP A 81 29.05 2.82 7.20
C ASP A 81 27.76 2.16 6.68
N ARG A 82 26.62 2.44 7.33
CA ARG A 82 25.32 1.82 7.07
C ARG A 82 24.21 2.88 7.02
N HIS A 83 22.98 2.45 6.78
CA HIS A 83 21.84 3.33 6.61
C HIS A 83 20.89 3.31 7.80
N GLU A 84 20.09 4.37 7.97
CA GLU A 84 18.93 4.23 8.86
C GLU A 84 17.86 3.40 8.14
N SER A 85 17.02 2.68 8.89
CA SER A 85 16.00 1.82 8.29
C SER A 85 15.00 2.57 7.42
N LEU A 86 14.87 3.89 7.58
CA LEU A 86 14.01 4.75 6.79
C LEU A 86 14.67 6.11 6.52
N GLU A 87 14.71 6.51 5.26
CA GLU A 87 15.34 7.73 4.77
C GLU A 87 14.46 8.45 3.74
N ILE A 88 14.43 9.79 3.79
CA ILE A 88 13.91 10.70 2.76
C ILE A 88 14.98 11.77 2.58
N LEU A 89 15.91 11.54 1.67
CA LEU A 89 17.13 12.35 1.54
C LEU A 89 17.33 12.78 0.09
N ALA A 90 17.75 14.03 -0.14
CA ALA A 90 18.17 14.49 -1.45
C ALA A 90 19.36 13.68 -2.02
N SER A 91 20.21 13.14 -1.13
CA SER A 91 21.30 12.23 -1.51
C SER A 91 20.84 10.88 -2.06
N ASN A 92 19.56 10.53 -1.89
CA ASN A 92 18.95 9.32 -2.45
C ASN A 92 18.21 9.61 -3.77
N SER A 93 18.58 10.66 -4.50
CA SER A 93 17.95 11.02 -5.78
C SER A 93 18.09 9.94 -6.86
N ASP A 94 19.10 9.07 -6.78
CA ASP A 94 19.23 7.87 -7.61
C ASP A 94 18.13 6.82 -7.34
N LYS A 95 17.46 6.93 -6.18
CA LYS A 95 16.34 6.09 -5.74
C LYS A 95 15.01 6.85 -5.81
N ALA A 96 14.98 8.06 -6.38
CA ALA A 96 13.77 8.81 -6.67
C ALA A 96 13.27 8.51 -8.08
N ARG A 97 11.95 8.57 -8.30
CA ARG A 97 11.40 8.30 -9.61
C ARG A 97 11.87 9.38 -10.58
N GLY A 98 12.33 8.98 -11.76
CA GLY A 98 12.93 9.89 -12.73
C GLY A 98 14.39 10.29 -12.43
N GLY A 99 15.00 9.76 -11.35
CA GLY A 99 16.40 9.98 -11.00
C GLY A 99 16.71 11.38 -10.46
N THR A 100 15.70 12.11 -10.03
CA THR A 100 15.80 13.46 -9.46
C THR A 100 14.80 13.61 -8.31
N GLY A 101 15.07 14.48 -7.36
CA GLY A 101 14.16 14.72 -6.24
C GLY A 101 14.41 13.76 -5.06
N LYS A 102 13.36 13.41 -4.34
CA LYS A 102 13.42 12.48 -3.20
C LYS A 102 12.36 11.41 -3.32
N SER A 103 12.60 10.29 -2.63
CA SER A 103 11.60 9.25 -2.37
C SER A 103 11.70 8.83 -0.91
N MET A 104 10.73 8.04 -0.47
CA MET A 104 10.88 7.27 0.76
C MET A 104 11.72 6.02 0.47
N VAL A 105 12.87 5.87 1.11
CA VAL A 105 13.74 4.70 1.01
C VAL A 105 13.66 3.89 2.31
N GLY A 106 13.13 2.67 2.21
CA GLY A 106 13.12 1.70 3.29
C GLY A 106 14.31 0.75 3.18
N TRP A 107 15.25 0.85 4.11
CA TRP A 107 16.37 -0.08 4.23
C TRP A 107 15.96 -1.28 5.08
N ARG A 108 16.40 -2.46 4.67
CA ARG A 108 16.13 -3.74 5.33
C ARG A 108 17.43 -4.44 5.69
N ASP A 109 17.60 -4.67 6.99
CA ASP A 109 18.74 -5.34 7.62
C ASP A 109 18.52 -6.85 7.59
N SER A 110 19.48 -7.60 7.05
CA SER A 110 19.56 -9.01 7.39
C SER A 110 20.11 -9.14 8.80
N HIS A 111 19.31 -9.67 9.71
CA HIS A 111 19.74 -9.91 11.09
C HIS A 111 19.07 -11.13 11.70
N ASP A 112 19.85 -12.14 12.05
CA ASP A 112 19.36 -13.31 12.79
C ASP A 112 19.77 -13.23 14.28
N PRO A 113 18.85 -12.93 15.20
CA PRO A 113 19.11 -12.96 16.64
C PRO A 113 18.99 -14.37 17.24
N GLY A 114 18.82 -15.41 16.44
CA GLY A 114 18.61 -16.81 16.86
C GLY A 114 17.15 -17.17 17.15
N TRP A 115 16.18 -16.32 16.77
CA TRP A 115 14.75 -16.56 16.93
C TRP A 115 13.92 -15.78 15.88
N LEU A 116 12.62 -16.09 15.79
CA LEU A 116 11.69 -15.48 14.82
C LEU A 116 11.42 -13.99 15.10
N ARG A 117 12.33 -13.13 14.64
CA ARG A 117 12.26 -11.67 14.79
C ARG A 117 11.95 -11.02 13.44
N TRP A 118 11.07 -10.03 13.47
CA TRP A 118 10.93 -9.05 12.39
C TRP A 118 11.89 -7.89 12.66
N ASN A 119 12.72 -7.57 11.69
CA ASN A 119 13.75 -6.53 11.73
C ASN A 119 13.28 -5.26 11.00
N SER A 120 14.11 -4.22 11.07
CA SER A 120 14.05 -3.03 10.21
C SER A 120 12.67 -2.41 10.14
N GLU A 121 12.17 -1.97 11.30
CA GLU A 121 10.97 -1.14 11.28
C GLU A 121 11.27 0.13 10.47
N ASN A 122 10.47 0.42 9.45
CA ASN A 122 10.63 1.53 8.51
C ASN A 122 9.27 2.07 8.05
N LEU A 123 8.39 2.32 9.02
CA LEU A 123 6.97 2.60 8.79
C LEU A 123 6.66 4.10 8.95
N LEU A 124 5.95 4.67 7.98
CA LEU A 124 5.25 5.95 8.10
C LEU A 124 3.73 5.72 8.17
N LEU A 125 3.05 6.39 9.10
CA LEU A 125 1.60 6.31 9.27
C LEU A 125 0.92 7.66 9.07
N LYS A 126 -0.21 7.62 8.39
CA LYS A 126 -1.07 8.78 8.10
C LYS A 126 -2.50 8.51 8.57
N ARG A 127 -3.09 9.48 9.27
CA ARG A 127 -4.52 9.51 9.60
C ARG A 127 -5.32 9.94 8.38
N LEU A 128 -6.37 9.20 8.05
CA LEU A 128 -7.26 9.49 6.92
C LEU A 128 -8.64 10.02 7.34
N GLY A 129 -8.96 9.97 8.64
CA GLY A 129 -10.35 10.02 9.09
C GLY A 129 -11.11 8.75 8.72
N ASN A 130 -12.38 8.64 9.09
CA ASN A 130 -13.16 7.42 8.87
C ASN A 130 -13.69 7.33 7.42
N GLN A 131 -13.16 6.37 6.66
CA GLN A 131 -13.51 6.15 5.25
C GLN A 131 -14.20 4.80 5.03
N THR A 132 -15.34 4.80 4.35
CA THR A 132 -16.07 3.56 3.99
C THR A 132 -15.44 2.85 2.79
N GLU A 133 -14.75 3.59 1.93
CA GLU A 133 -13.99 3.11 0.78
C GLU A 133 -12.72 3.95 0.65
N VAL A 134 -11.63 3.32 0.20
CA VAL A 134 -10.33 3.96 0.00
C VAL A 134 -9.66 3.33 -1.20
N TYR A 135 -9.13 4.16 -2.09
CA TYR A 135 -8.16 3.78 -3.11
C TYR A 135 -6.79 4.34 -2.74
N VAL A 136 -5.73 3.54 -2.88
CA VAL A 136 -4.35 3.95 -2.66
C VAL A 136 -3.51 3.51 -3.85
N GLU A 137 -2.71 4.41 -4.42
CA GLU A 137 -1.67 4.07 -5.41
C GLU A 137 -0.31 4.64 -4.98
N PHE A 138 0.75 3.96 -5.35
CA PHE A 138 2.13 4.45 -5.22
C PHE A 138 3.03 3.72 -6.22
N TYR A 139 4.19 4.30 -6.50
CA TYR A 139 5.24 3.65 -7.27
C TYR A 139 6.26 3.00 -6.33
N ILE A 140 6.77 1.84 -6.71
CA ILE A 140 7.81 1.13 -5.97
C ILE A 140 8.91 0.62 -6.89
N THR A 141 10.14 0.64 -6.40
CA THR A 141 11.33 0.01 -6.98
C THR A 141 12.13 -0.72 -5.89
N PHE A 142 12.98 -1.66 -6.29
CA PHE A 142 13.79 -2.49 -5.40
C PHE A 142 15.26 -2.44 -5.79
N SER A 143 16.14 -2.61 -4.80
CA SER A 143 17.58 -2.59 -5.03
C SER A 143 18.07 -3.78 -5.85
N PRO A 144 19.19 -3.64 -6.59
CA PRO A 144 19.84 -4.77 -7.25
C PRO A 144 20.10 -5.97 -6.32
N GLU A 145 20.44 -5.70 -5.07
CA GLU A 145 20.67 -6.71 -4.04
C GLU A 145 19.40 -7.48 -3.69
N THR A 146 18.24 -6.81 -3.59
CA THR A 146 16.95 -7.48 -3.37
C THR A 146 16.60 -8.42 -4.52
N HIS A 147 16.87 -8.02 -5.77
CA HIS A 147 16.73 -8.90 -6.93
C HIS A 147 17.66 -10.11 -6.82
N GLN A 148 18.92 -9.90 -6.44
CA GLN A 148 19.88 -10.99 -6.25
C GLN A 148 19.46 -11.96 -5.14
N SER A 149 18.95 -11.44 -4.02
CA SER A 149 18.36 -12.24 -2.94
C SER A 149 17.17 -13.06 -3.42
N HIS A 150 16.29 -12.50 -4.25
CA HIS A 150 15.20 -13.25 -4.86
C HIS A 150 15.70 -14.43 -5.69
N LEU A 151 16.69 -14.20 -6.57
CA LEU A 151 17.28 -15.22 -7.43
C LEU A 151 17.92 -16.36 -6.62
N ASN A 152 18.49 -16.03 -5.45
CA ASN A 152 19.12 -16.97 -4.54
C ASN A 152 18.15 -17.64 -3.54
N ASN A 153 16.83 -17.40 -3.65
CA ASN A 153 15.82 -17.84 -2.67
C ASN A 153 16.04 -17.31 -1.24
N MET A 154 16.62 -16.12 -1.11
CA MET A 154 16.99 -15.45 0.14
C MET A 154 16.18 -14.17 0.42
N LEU A 155 15.13 -13.86 -0.34
CA LEU A 155 14.39 -12.58 -0.24
C LEU A 155 13.73 -12.33 1.13
N GLY A 156 13.37 -13.37 1.87
CA GLY A 156 12.62 -13.24 3.11
C GLY A 156 11.17 -12.74 2.89
N THR A 157 10.68 -11.86 3.76
CA THR A 157 9.37 -11.19 3.62
C THR A 157 9.42 -9.75 4.08
N SER A 158 8.98 -8.80 3.25
CA SER A 158 8.88 -7.37 3.58
C SER A 158 7.41 -6.96 3.66
N LYS A 159 6.97 -6.38 4.77
CA LYS A 159 5.68 -5.68 4.82
C LYS A 159 5.88 -4.27 4.29
N ILE A 160 5.17 -3.91 3.23
CA ILE A 160 5.41 -2.67 2.47
C ILE A 160 4.24 -1.69 2.59
N PHE A 161 3.02 -2.18 2.66
CA PHE A 161 1.83 -1.33 2.72
C PHE A 161 0.84 -1.88 3.74
N ARG A 162 0.15 -0.96 4.42
CA ARG A 162 -0.93 -1.25 5.35
C ARG A 162 -2.07 -0.27 5.18
N LEU A 163 -3.29 -0.77 5.37
CA LEU A 163 -4.49 0.04 5.53
C LEU A 163 -5.35 -0.60 6.59
N TYR A 164 -5.70 0.15 7.63
CA TYR A 164 -6.41 -0.41 8.77
C TYR A 164 -7.28 0.63 9.48
N SER A 165 -8.16 0.11 10.33
CA SER A 165 -8.92 0.89 11.32
C SER A 165 -8.13 0.90 12.63
N PHE A 166 -8.03 2.05 13.28
CA PHE A 166 -7.38 2.22 14.57
C PHE A 166 -8.19 3.15 15.48
N SER A 167 -8.65 2.62 16.61
CA SER A 167 -9.40 3.37 17.64
C SER A 167 -8.59 3.60 18.93
N GLY A 168 -7.32 3.15 18.94
CA GLY A 168 -6.48 3.16 20.13
C GLY A 168 -5.73 4.48 20.38
N ASN A 169 -4.72 4.40 21.24
CA ASN A 169 -3.89 5.54 21.59
C ASN A 169 -2.79 5.77 20.54
N TRP A 170 -2.85 6.90 19.86
CA TRP A 170 -1.85 7.31 18.86
C TRP A 170 -0.44 7.59 19.40
N ASN A 171 -0.25 7.55 20.70
CA ASN A 171 1.09 7.52 21.28
C ASN A 171 1.80 6.17 21.09
N ASP A 172 1.06 5.12 20.75
CA ASP A 172 1.57 3.81 20.34
C ASP A 172 0.57 3.10 19.39
N PRO A 173 0.43 3.58 18.14
CA PRO A 173 -0.54 3.06 17.17
C PRO A 173 -0.15 1.70 16.58
N PHE A 174 0.88 1.05 17.13
CA PHE A 174 1.42 -0.22 16.67
C PHE A 174 0.90 -1.42 17.48
N ASP A 175 -0.21 -1.27 18.21
CA ASP A 175 -0.89 -2.42 18.81
C ASP A 175 -1.83 -3.09 17.79
N TYR A 176 -1.23 -3.76 16.80
CA TYR A 176 -1.97 -4.37 15.69
C TYR A 176 -2.84 -5.56 16.09
N PHE A 177 -2.54 -6.20 17.22
CA PHE A 177 -3.20 -7.43 17.65
C PHE A 177 -3.99 -7.26 18.95
N GLY A 178 -3.92 -6.11 19.62
CA GLY A 178 -4.71 -5.77 20.80
C GLY A 178 -6.19 -5.49 20.53
N GLY A 179 -6.71 -5.86 19.35
CA GLY A 179 -8.13 -5.75 19.00
C GLY A 179 -8.60 -4.35 18.57
N VAL A 180 -7.74 -3.33 18.69
CA VAL A 180 -8.04 -1.93 18.30
C VAL A 180 -7.67 -1.61 16.85
N SER A 181 -7.05 -2.56 16.15
CA SER A 181 -6.45 -2.37 14.81
C SER A 181 -7.13 -3.22 13.73
N HIS A 182 -8.46 -3.24 13.69
CA HIS A 182 -9.25 -4.07 12.76
C HIS A 182 -10.43 -3.29 12.14
N PRO A 183 -10.78 -3.56 10.87
CA PRO A 183 -10.10 -4.46 9.92
C PRO A 183 -8.68 -4.00 9.56
N ASN A 184 -7.86 -4.92 9.05
CA ASN A 184 -6.48 -4.66 8.67
C ASN A 184 -6.10 -5.39 7.39
N LEU A 185 -5.62 -4.64 6.41
CA LEU A 185 -5.00 -5.11 5.19
C LEU A 185 -3.50 -4.82 5.25
N ILE A 186 -2.68 -5.83 4.99
CA ILE A 186 -1.23 -5.69 4.81
C ILE A 186 -0.84 -6.31 3.48
N TRP A 187 -0.05 -5.59 2.69
CA TRP A 187 0.63 -6.14 1.54
C TRP A 187 2.11 -6.37 1.87
N SER A 188 2.59 -7.56 1.50
CA SER A 188 3.98 -7.95 1.65
C SER A 188 4.53 -8.56 0.36
N VAL A 189 5.80 -8.30 0.10
CA VAL A 189 6.57 -8.99 -0.92
C VAL A 189 7.39 -10.10 -0.27
N LYS A 190 7.35 -11.29 -0.85
CA LYS A 190 8.15 -12.45 -0.42
C LYS A 190 8.36 -13.41 -1.58
N GLY A 191 9.17 -14.44 -1.36
CA GLY A 191 9.29 -15.56 -2.30
C GLY A 191 10.72 -15.85 -2.71
N GLY A 192 10.87 -16.50 -3.85
CA GLY A 192 12.16 -16.94 -4.41
C GLY A 192 11.93 -17.67 -5.73
N THR A 193 12.97 -18.08 -6.42
CA THR A 193 12.87 -18.78 -7.72
C THR A 193 12.12 -20.11 -7.66
N THR A 194 11.93 -20.71 -6.48
CA THR A 194 11.20 -21.98 -6.35
C THR A 194 9.68 -21.81 -6.55
N TYR A 195 9.10 -20.71 -6.05
CA TYR A 195 7.66 -20.45 -6.08
C TYR A 195 7.28 -19.12 -6.72
N GLY A 196 8.28 -18.40 -7.24
CA GLY A 196 8.16 -17.04 -7.74
C GLY A 196 8.12 -16.01 -6.63
N VAL A 197 8.10 -14.74 -7.04
CA VAL A 197 7.72 -13.64 -6.17
C VAL A 197 6.22 -13.76 -5.87
N GLN A 198 5.84 -13.54 -4.62
CA GLN A 198 4.47 -13.70 -4.14
C GLN A 198 3.89 -12.36 -3.75
N ASN A 199 2.65 -12.16 -4.19
CA ASN A 199 1.75 -11.12 -3.70
C ASN A 199 1.13 -11.59 -2.38
N LYS A 200 1.82 -11.37 -1.25
CA LYS A 200 1.29 -11.79 0.04
C LYS A 200 0.32 -10.73 0.56
N ILE A 201 -0.97 -11.05 0.53
CA ILE A 201 -2.04 -10.24 1.10
C ILE A 201 -2.42 -10.82 2.46
N SER A 202 -2.31 -10.03 3.52
CA SER A 202 -2.76 -10.42 4.85
C SER A 202 -4.00 -9.61 5.21
N ILE A 203 -5.08 -10.31 5.57
CA ILE A 203 -6.36 -9.73 5.96
C ILE A 203 -6.69 -10.22 7.37
N TYR A 204 -6.71 -9.31 8.34
CA TYR A 204 -7.01 -9.63 9.74
C TYR A 204 -8.28 -8.93 10.22
N GLY A 205 -8.89 -9.50 11.27
CA GLY A 205 -10.16 -9.02 11.84
C GLY A 205 -11.41 -9.53 11.11
N VAL A 206 -11.27 -10.33 10.06
CA VAL A 206 -12.38 -10.76 9.18
C VAL A 206 -12.95 -12.15 9.49
N GLY A 207 -12.52 -12.81 10.56
CA GLY A 207 -12.94 -14.19 10.86
C GLY A 207 -12.20 -15.27 10.05
N GLY A 208 -10.98 -14.98 9.60
CA GLY A 208 -10.11 -15.92 8.89
C GLY A 208 -10.58 -16.20 7.46
N ALA A 209 -10.36 -17.43 6.97
CA ALA A 209 -10.71 -17.81 5.59
C ALA A 209 -12.21 -17.71 5.28
N ALA A 210 -13.08 -17.85 6.28
CA ALA A 210 -14.51 -17.66 6.10
C ALA A 210 -14.86 -16.20 5.77
N GLY A 211 -14.03 -15.25 6.21
CA GLY A 211 -14.19 -13.81 6.00
C GLY A 211 -14.03 -13.34 4.56
N ALA A 212 -13.27 -14.07 3.75
CA ALA A 212 -13.01 -13.74 2.35
C ALA A 212 -13.04 -15.04 1.51
N PRO A 213 -14.24 -15.64 1.33
CA PRO A 213 -14.39 -17.00 0.82
C PRO A 213 -14.05 -17.15 -0.67
N ASP A 214 -14.00 -16.05 -1.42
CA ASP A 214 -13.69 -15.99 -2.86
C ASP A 214 -12.22 -15.61 -3.13
N MET A 215 -11.38 -15.52 -2.10
CA MET A 215 -9.94 -15.38 -2.32
C MET A 215 -9.40 -16.57 -3.13
N PRO A 216 -8.50 -16.36 -4.10
CA PRO A 216 -8.01 -17.40 -5.02
C PRO A 216 -7.20 -18.52 -4.36
N ARG A 217 -6.90 -18.37 -3.07
CA ARG A 217 -6.15 -19.32 -2.26
C ARG A 217 -6.75 -19.33 -0.86
N LYS A 218 -6.69 -20.48 -0.19
CA LYS A 218 -7.02 -20.54 1.24
C LYS A 218 -6.00 -19.76 2.06
N ALA A 219 -6.48 -19.04 3.07
CA ALA A 219 -5.63 -18.39 4.05
C ALA A 219 -4.74 -19.41 4.77
N VAL A 220 -3.50 -19.01 5.05
CA VAL A 220 -2.65 -19.60 6.07
C VAL A 220 -2.61 -18.67 7.28
N ASN A 221 -2.28 -19.18 8.47
CA ASN A 221 -2.06 -18.37 9.68
C ASN A 221 -3.15 -17.30 9.95
N SER A 222 -4.42 -17.70 9.91
CA SER A 222 -5.58 -16.87 10.26
C SER A 222 -5.83 -15.61 9.41
N GLY A 223 -5.19 -15.48 8.24
CA GLY A 223 -5.45 -14.32 7.36
C GLY A 223 -4.43 -14.07 6.25
N ASP A 224 -3.38 -14.87 6.14
CA ASP A 224 -2.32 -14.67 5.16
C ASP A 224 -2.62 -15.41 3.85
N TYR A 225 -2.58 -14.70 2.73
CA TYR A 225 -2.80 -15.23 1.39
C TYR A 225 -1.52 -15.04 0.57
N PRO A 226 -0.60 -16.02 0.54
CA PRO A 226 0.57 -15.97 -0.33
C PRO A 226 0.14 -16.29 -1.78
N LEU A 227 -0.20 -15.26 -2.54
CA LEU A 227 -0.72 -15.40 -3.90
C LEU A 227 0.41 -15.38 -4.92
N SER A 228 0.37 -16.30 -5.89
CA SER A 228 1.22 -16.24 -7.08
C SER A 228 0.64 -15.25 -8.08
N TYR A 229 1.49 -14.41 -8.69
CA TYR A 229 1.09 -13.55 -9.82
C TYR A 229 0.69 -14.34 -11.08
N LYS A 230 1.02 -15.64 -11.13
CA LYS A 230 0.78 -16.52 -12.28
C LYS A 230 -0.58 -17.22 -12.23
N THR A 231 -0.86 -17.93 -11.14
CA THR A 231 -1.99 -18.87 -11.06
C THR A 231 -3.09 -18.43 -10.11
N ASN A 232 -2.79 -17.54 -9.15
CA ASN A 232 -3.81 -17.02 -8.23
C ASN A 232 -4.48 -15.74 -8.74
N THR A 233 -4.13 -15.30 -9.95
CA THR A 233 -4.70 -14.13 -10.62
C THR A 233 -5.78 -14.51 -11.63
N THR A 234 -5.88 -15.79 -12.02
CA THR A 234 -6.89 -16.30 -12.97
C THR A 234 -8.31 -15.89 -12.55
N GLY A 235 -9.06 -15.32 -13.48
CA GLY A 235 -10.43 -14.84 -13.28
C GLY A 235 -10.58 -13.56 -12.45
N MET A 236 -9.49 -12.89 -12.05
CA MET A 236 -9.54 -11.71 -11.16
C MET A 236 -9.70 -10.37 -11.91
N ALA A 237 -9.59 -10.38 -13.25
CA ALA A 237 -9.80 -9.18 -14.05
C ALA A 237 -11.31 -8.84 -14.19
N PRO A 238 -11.68 -7.69 -14.77
CA PRO A 238 -13.09 -7.33 -15.00
C PRO A 238 -13.87 -8.43 -15.71
N ALA A 239 -15.13 -8.62 -15.29
CA ALA A 239 -16.03 -9.65 -15.80
C ALA A 239 -15.53 -11.11 -15.67
N GLY A 240 -14.62 -11.38 -14.73
CA GLY A 240 -14.10 -12.73 -14.49
C GLY A 240 -13.04 -13.17 -15.51
N ALA A 241 -12.45 -12.23 -16.25
CA ALA A 241 -11.37 -12.52 -17.19
C ALA A 241 -10.02 -12.72 -16.48
N ASP A 242 -9.02 -13.21 -17.22
CA ASP A 242 -7.64 -13.30 -16.73
C ASP A 242 -6.90 -11.96 -16.86
N PRO A 243 -6.18 -11.53 -15.81
CA PRO A 243 -5.36 -10.32 -15.87
C PRO A 243 -4.34 -10.37 -17.01
N GLN A 244 -4.22 -9.26 -17.74
CA GLN A 244 -3.25 -9.10 -18.83
C GLN A 244 -1.96 -8.45 -18.30
N LEU A 245 -1.40 -9.02 -17.23
CA LEU A 245 -0.22 -8.46 -16.57
C LEU A 245 1.00 -8.71 -17.47
N THR A 246 1.67 -7.65 -17.90
CA THR A 246 2.85 -7.78 -18.78
C THR A 246 4.03 -8.39 -18.03
N ASP A 247 4.69 -9.39 -18.63
CA ASP A 247 6.00 -9.87 -18.14
C ASP A 247 7.07 -8.85 -18.55
N LYS A 248 7.57 -8.07 -17.57
CA LYS A 248 8.57 -7.03 -17.80
C LYS A 248 9.97 -7.56 -18.10
N LEU A 249 10.22 -8.86 -17.87
CA LEU A 249 11.51 -9.50 -18.16
C LEU A 249 11.54 -10.07 -19.58
N ASN A 250 10.55 -10.90 -19.94
CA ASN A 250 10.56 -11.64 -21.20
C ASN A 250 9.59 -11.09 -22.26
N GLY A 251 8.74 -10.12 -21.89
CA GLY A 251 7.58 -9.72 -22.69
C GLY A 251 6.45 -10.76 -22.65
N GLY A 252 5.30 -10.41 -23.23
CA GLY A 252 4.10 -11.24 -23.16
C GLY A 252 3.31 -11.04 -21.86
N ILE A 253 2.51 -12.04 -21.49
CA ILE A 253 1.58 -11.97 -20.35
C ILE A 253 1.97 -12.99 -19.27
N ILE A 254 2.07 -12.54 -18.02
CA ILE A 254 2.17 -13.41 -16.86
C ILE A 254 0.82 -14.11 -16.68
N GLY A 255 0.82 -15.42 -16.89
CA GLY A 255 -0.39 -16.25 -16.75
C GLY A 255 -0.06 -17.74 -16.67
N PRO A 256 -1.09 -18.61 -16.61
CA PRO A 256 -0.91 -20.04 -16.47
C PRO A 256 0.07 -20.67 -17.48
N ASP A 257 0.13 -20.11 -18.69
CA ASP A 257 0.95 -20.58 -19.80
C ASP A 257 2.42 -20.11 -19.76
N MET A 258 2.77 -19.19 -18.85
CA MET A 258 4.16 -18.76 -18.62
C MET A 258 5.04 -19.95 -18.24
N GLU A 259 6.24 -20.09 -18.80
CA GLU A 259 7.21 -21.08 -18.35
C GLU A 259 7.80 -20.70 -16.99
N GLY A 260 7.86 -21.65 -16.06
CA GLY A 260 8.40 -21.41 -14.72
C GLY A 260 7.49 -20.52 -13.84
N PRO A 261 8.03 -20.05 -12.70
CA PRO A 261 7.34 -19.11 -11.82
C PRO A 261 7.56 -17.65 -12.23
N ALA A 262 6.63 -16.77 -11.86
CA ALA A 262 6.81 -15.32 -12.03
C ALA A 262 7.95 -14.83 -11.13
N LEU A 263 9.03 -14.34 -11.74
CA LEU A 263 10.17 -13.78 -11.02
C LEU A 263 9.91 -12.34 -10.60
N MET A 264 10.77 -11.83 -9.71
CA MET A 264 10.74 -10.43 -9.31
C MET A 264 10.91 -9.50 -10.51
N GLU A 265 11.83 -9.78 -11.44
CA GLU A 265 11.94 -8.97 -12.67
C GLU A 265 10.73 -9.07 -13.60
N SER A 266 10.04 -10.20 -13.63
CA SER A 266 8.84 -10.33 -14.46
C SER A 266 7.72 -9.39 -14.01
N VAL A 267 7.56 -9.20 -12.69
CA VAL A 267 6.49 -8.38 -12.12
C VAL A 267 6.91 -6.93 -11.94
N PHE A 268 8.10 -6.69 -11.37
CA PHE A 268 8.56 -5.37 -10.97
C PHE A 268 9.55 -4.73 -11.96
N GLY A 269 9.99 -5.48 -12.97
CA GLY A 269 11.00 -5.07 -13.93
C GLY A 269 12.43 -5.31 -13.42
N PRO A 270 13.46 -5.12 -14.26
CA PRO A 270 14.86 -5.18 -13.82
C PRO A 270 15.17 -4.12 -12.74
N PRO A 271 16.28 -4.25 -11.99
CA PRO A 271 16.66 -3.28 -10.96
C PRO A 271 16.61 -1.82 -11.45
N GLY A 272 16.04 -0.94 -10.63
CA GLY A 272 15.79 0.46 -10.97
C GLY A 272 14.48 0.72 -11.71
N SER A 273 13.74 -0.32 -12.12
CA SER A 273 12.41 -0.18 -12.71
C SER A 273 11.37 0.19 -11.65
N TRP A 274 10.53 1.17 -11.99
CA TRP A 274 9.41 1.56 -11.17
C TRP A 274 8.14 0.83 -11.60
N THR A 275 7.37 0.38 -10.61
CA THR A 275 6.10 -0.32 -10.81
C THR A 275 5.02 0.39 -10.03
N LYS A 276 3.89 0.73 -10.67
CA LYS A 276 2.74 1.26 -9.96
C LYS A 276 2.01 0.11 -9.28
N VAL A 277 1.75 0.26 -7.98
CA VAL A 277 0.93 -0.66 -7.20
C VAL A 277 -0.25 0.12 -6.66
N ALA A 278 -1.45 -0.42 -6.81
CA ALA A 278 -2.64 0.20 -6.25
C ALA A 278 -3.54 -0.81 -5.54
N PHE A 279 -4.28 -0.32 -4.55
CA PHE A 279 -5.24 -1.06 -3.75
C PHE A 279 -6.54 -0.29 -3.67
N TYR A 280 -7.65 -1.03 -3.65
CA TYR A 280 -8.95 -0.49 -3.33
C TYR A 280 -9.64 -1.39 -2.32
N VAL A 281 -10.20 -0.77 -1.29
CA VAL A 281 -11.02 -1.47 -0.30
C VAL A 281 -12.34 -0.75 -0.11
N LYS A 282 -13.38 -1.52 0.19
CA LYS A 282 -14.70 -1.01 0.57
C LYS A 282 -15.27 -1.86 1.68
N MET A 283 -15.78 -1.21 2.74
CA MET A 283 -16.46 -1.89 3.83
C MET A 283 -17.69 -2.66 3.34
N ASN A 284 -17.98 -3.77 4.01
CA ASN A 284 -19.27 -4.46 3.89
C ASN A 284 -20.42 -3.54 4.35
N SER A 285 -21.63 -3.73 3.80
CA SER A 285 -22.77 -2.82 4.06
C SER A 285 -23.20 -2.80 5.52
N GLU A 286 -23.09 -3.94 6.19
CA GLU A 286 -23.44 -4.14 7.60
C GLU A 286 -22.53 -5.21 8.23
N PRO A 287 -22.26 -5.17 9.55
CA PRO A 287 -21.44 -6.16 10.22
C PRO A 287 -21.86 -7.61 9.95
N GLY A 288 -20.92 -8.43 9.46
CA GLY A 288 -21.17 -9.83 9.12
C GLY A 288 -21.60 -10.10 7.68
N MET A 289 -21.85 -9.06 6.88
CA MET A 289 -22.15 -9.22 5.45
C MET A 289 -20.88 -9.46 4.63
N HIS A 290 -21.01 -10.29 3.59
CA HIS A 290 -19.92 -10.64 2.66
C HIS A 290 -20.09 -9.88 1.35
N ASP A 291 -20.09 -8.55 1.44
CA ASP A 291 -20.22 -7.63 0.30
C ASP A 291 -19.19 -6.49 0.32
N GLY A 292 -18.17 -6.60 1.18
CA GLY A 292 -17.00 -5.72 1.13
C GLY A 292 -16.06 -6.09 -0.01
N VAL A 293 -15.29 -5.12 -0.47
CA VAL A 293 -14.44 -5.26 -1.65
C VAL A 293 -12.97 -5.18 -1.27
N LEU A 294 -12.14 -5.99 -1.93
CA LEU A 294 -10.68 -5.80 -2.07
C LEU A 294 -10.32 -5.90 -3.54
N SER A 295 -9.54 -4.96 -4.05
CA SER A 295 -8.94 -5.03 -5.38
C SER A 295 -7.50 -4.55 -5.35
N GLN A 296 -6.69 -5.07 -6.26
CA GLN A 296 -5.30 -4.65 -6.44
C GLN A 296 -4.93 -4.57 -7.91
N TRP A 297 -4.10 -3.58 -8.24
CA TRP A 297 -3.55 -3.37 -9.57
C TRP A 297 -2.02 -3.34 -9.52
N ILE A 298 -1.41 -3.82 -10.60
CA ILE A 298 0.00 -3.64 -10.94
C ILE A 298 0.03 -3.01 -12.33
N ASP A 299 0.65 -1.83 -12.45
CA ASP A 299 0.65 -1.00 -13.69
C ASP A 299 -0.73 -0.97 -14.36
N ASP A 300 -1.74 -0.54 -13.59
CA ASP A 300 -3.13 -0.41 -14.03
C ASP A 300 -3.82 -1.70 -14.48
N THR A 301 -3.14 -2.83 -14.38
CA THR A 301 -3.75 -4.15 -14.60
C THR A 301 -4.29 -4.69 -13.28
N ARG A 302 -5.61 -4.90 -13.21
CA ARG A 302 -6.23 -5.50 -12.02
C ARG A 302 -5.82 -6.97 -11.90
N ILE A 303 -5.08 -7.31 -10.86
CA ILE A 303 -4.55 -8.66 -10.61
C ILE A 303 -5.29 -9.43 -9.51
N LEU A 304 -6.06 -8.72 -8.68
CA LEU A 304 -6.85 -9.30 -7.59
C LEU A 304 -8.16 -8.53 -7.49
N HIS A 305 -9.26 -9.27 -7.31
CA HIS A 305 -10.57 -8.71 -7.05
C HIS A 305 -11.45 -9.70 -6.30
N THR A 306 -11.96 -9.27 -5.16
CA THR A 306 -13.00 -9.99 -4.39
C THR A 306 -14.04 -8.96 -3.97
N GLU A 307 -15.31 -9.35 -4.05
CA GLU A 307 -16.45 -8.56 -3.59
C GLU A 307 -17.13 -9.21 -2.39
N ARG A 308 -16.48 -10.20 -1.75
CA ARG A 308 -17.08 -10.99 -0.67
C ARG A 308 -16.29 -10.93 0.63
N VAL A 309 -15.68 -9.79 0.91
CA VAL A 309 -14.91 -9.57 2.14
C VAL A 309 -15.82 -9.07 3.26
N ASN A 310 -15.81 -9.78 4.38
CA ASN A 310 -16.49 -9.42 5.61
C ASN A 310 -15.53 -8.66 6.53
N TRP A 311 -15.22 -7.41 6.14
CA TRP A 311 -14.24 -6.57 6.83
C TRP A 311 -14.60 -6.34 8.29
N ILE A 312 -15.87 -6.01 8.56
CA ILE A 312 -16.42 -5.83 9.91
C ILE A 312 -17.30 -7.02 10.22
N THR A 313 -16.90 -7.84 11.19
CA THR A 313 -17.67 -9.03 11.62
C THR A 313 -18.69 -8.67 12.70
N LYS A 314 -19.71 -9.52 12.90
CA LYS A 314 -20.70 -9.33 13.99
C LYS A 314 -20.08 -9.32 15.38
N THR A 315 -18.96 -10.02 15.56
CA THR A 315 -18.30 -10.22 16.85
C THR A 315 -17.15 -9.26 17.10
N SER A 316 -16.74 -8.50 16.07
CA SER A 316 -15.67 -7.50 16.16
C SER A 316 -16.10 -6.28 15.34
N PRO A 317 -16.91 -5.38 15.95
CA PRO A 317 -17.25 -4.11 15.32
C PRO A 317 -15.97 -3.26 15.28
N GLY A 318 -15.25 -3.32 14.16
CA GLY A 318 -14.18 -2.37 13.85
C GLY A 318 -14.75 -1.00 13.48
N GLU A 319 -13.87 0.01 13.45
CA GLU A 319 -14.20 1.28 12.80
C GLU A 319 -14.04 1.16 11.27
N TYR A 320 -14.19 2.30 10.60
CA TYR A 320 -13.93 2.47 9.17
C TYR A 320 -12.43 2.56 8.87
N TRP A 321 -12.02 2.56 7.60
CA TRP A 321 -10.62 2.72 7.22
C TRP A 321 -10.14 4.09 7.64
N ASN A 322 -9.13 4.16 8.52
CA ASN A 322 -8.70 5.46 9.06
C ASN A 322 -7.18 5.64 9.25
N VAL A 323 -6.39 4.59 8.99
CA VAL A 323 -4.92 4.65 8.98
C VAL A 323 -4.34 4.05 7.71
N LEU A 324 -3.57 4.86 7.00
CA LEU A 324 -2.64 4.41 5.97
C LEU A 324 -1.27 4.17 6.59
N GLY A 325 -0.58 3.11 6.16
CA GLY A 325 0.83 2.89 6.43
C GLY A 325 1.62 2.54 5.18
N ILE A 326 2.78 3.17 5.02
CA ILE A 326 3.76 2.85 3.99
C ILE A 326 5.07 2.44 4.67
N GLY A 327 5.70 1.41 4.12
CA GLY A 327 6.79 0.65 4.73
C GLY A 327 6.32 -0.35 5.77
N GLY A 328 7.23 -0.83 6.59
CA GLY A 328 6.90 -1.83 7.59
C GLY A 328 8.08 -2.48 8.26
N ASN A 329 8.04 -3.80 8.31
CA ASN A 329 9.10 -4.57 8.94
C ASN A 329 9.37 -5.84 8.16
N ASP A 330 10.56 -6.37 8.36
CA ASP A 330 11.17 -7.35 7.48
C ASP A 330 11.50 -8.62 8.23
N PHE A 331 10.99 -9.74 7.74
CA PHE A 331 11.51 -11.05 8.10
C PHE A 331 12.65 -11.39 7.13
N PHE A 332 13.82 -10.81 7.40
CA PHE A 332 15.03 -10.93 6.61
C PHE A 332 16.20 -11.32 7.52
N GLN A 333 16.60 -12.58 7.43
CA GLN A 333 17.54 -13.24 8.35
C GLN A 333 18.47 -14.21 7.60
N THR A 334 18.71 -13.96 6.31
CA THR A 334 19.32 -14.95 5.41
C THR A 334 20.84 -14.83 5.32
N TYR A 335 21.38 -13.65 5.57
CA TYR A 335 22.82 -13.38 5.60
C TYR A 335 23.35 -13.40 7.03
N SER A 336 24.63 -13.73 7.18
CA SER A 336 25.28 -13.73 8.49
C SER A 336 25.31 -12.31 9.08
N ASN A 337 25.28 -12.20 10.42
CA ASN A 337 25.28 -10.90 11.09
C ASN A 337 26.61 -10.15 10.84
N GLU A 338 27.71 -10.87 10.60
CA GLU A 338 29.03 -10.33 10.31
C GLU A 338 29.05 -9.51 9.01
N GLU A 339 28.24 -9.91 8.02
CA GLU A 339 28.12 -9.20 6.75
C GLU A 339 27.43 -7.84 6.93
N ARG A 340 26.54 -7.72 7.93
CA ARG A 340 25.68 -6.54 8.14
C ARG A 340 25.01 -6.14 6.82
N HIS A 341 24.47 -7.13 6.12
CA HIS A 341 23.90 -6.99 4.78
C HIS A 341 22.62 -6.15 4.85
N GLU A 342 22.56 -5.13 3.99
CA GLU A 342 21.40 -4.24 3.83
C GLU A 342 20.91 -4.30 2.39
N GLU A 343 19.61 -4.21 2.22
CA GLU A 343 18.98 -3.95 0.92
C GLU A 343 18.00 -2.80 1.06
N TRP A 344 17.40 -2.36 -0.05
CA TRP A 344 16.40 -1.30 0.01
C TRP A 344 15.27 -1.48 -0.99
N TYR A 345 14.15 -0.85 -0.69
CA TYR A 345 13.11 -0.51 -1.64
C TYR A 345 12.79 0.98 -1.50
N ALA A 346 12.32 1.59 -2.59
CA ALA A 346 11.93 2.99 -2.59
C ALA A 346 10.49 3.15 -3.04
N ILE A 347 9.77 4.09 -2.41
CA ILE A 347 8.38 4.42 -2.70
C ILE A 347 8.26 5.90 -3.04
N ASP A 348 7.48 6.19 -4.07
CA ASP A 348 7.30 7.53 -4.61
C ASP A 348 5.87 7.71 -5.14
N ASP A 349 5.47 8.97 -5.35
CA ASP A 349 4.18 9.37 -5.91
C ASP A 349 2.97 8.64 -5.28
N LEU A 350 2.91 8.68 -3.95
CA LEU A 350 1.79 8.13 -3.19
C LEU A 350 0.56 9.01 -3.33
N LYS A 351 -0.58 8.39 -3.63
CA LYS A 351 -1.89 9.04 -3.66
C LYS A 351 -2.94 8.19 -2.97
N VAL A 352 -3.77 8.83 -2.17
CA VAL A 352 -4.91 8.25 -1.46
C VAL A 352 -6.16 8.98 -1.88
N MET A 353 -7.18 8.23 -2.27
CA MET A 353 -8.42 8.75 -2.82
C MET A 353 -9.64 8.07 -2.19
N THR A 354 -10.78 8.74 -2.24
CA THR A 354 -12.05 8.20 -1.74
C THR A 354 -12.56 7.05 -2.61
N LYS A 355 -12.23 6.98 -3.91
CA LYS A 355 -12.77 5.99 -4.86
C LYS A 355 -11.75 5.58 -5.91
N ILE A 356 -12.05 4.49 -6.63
CA ILE A 356 -11.30 4.09 -7.82
C ILE A 356 -11.36 5.23 -8.85
N PRO A 357 -10.21 5.70 -9.38
CA PRO A 357 -10.16 6.66 -10.50
C PRO A 357 -11.00 6.23 -11.70
N ASP A 358 -11.63 7.20 -12.37
CA ASP A 358 -12.55 6.93 -13.48
C ASP A 358 -11.86 6.19 -14.64
N ASP A 359 -10.60 6.50 -14.92
CA ASP A 359 -9.77 5.87 -15.96
C ASP A 359 -9.53 4.37 -15.72
N LEU A 360 -9.54 3.91 -14.46
CA LEU A 360 -9.43 2.49 -14.13
C LEU A 360 -10.75 1.73 -14.23
N ASN A 361 -11.88 2.43 -14.24
CA ASN A 361 -13.21 1.82 -14.41
C ASN A 361 -13.53 1.50 -15.87
N TYR A 362 -12.95 2.22 -16.84
CA TYR A 362 -13.28 2.12 -18.27
C TYR A 362 -12.13 1.53 -19.10
N LYS A 363 -11.89 0.22 -18.96
CA LYS A 363 -10.77 -0.55 -19.59
C LYS A 363 -9.38 -0.01 -19.20
N PRO A 364 -8.43 -0.90 -18.84
CA PRO A 364 -7.08 -0.47 -18.54
C PRO A 364 -6.44 0.09 -19.82
N ILE A 365 -6.33 1.41 -19.92
CA ILE A 365 -5.34 2.03 -20.79
C ILE A 365 -4.07 1.97 -19.96
N ASN A 366 -3.13 1.11 -20.35
CA ASN A 366 -1.80 1.09 -19.76
C ASN A 366 -1.11 2.41 -20.15
N THR A 367 -1.36 3.46 -19.37
CA THR A 367 -0.70 4.74 -19.57
C THR A 367 0.71 4.60 -19.05
N SER A 368 1.67 4.98 -19.89
CA SER A 368 3.06 5.13 -19.45
C SER A 368 3.07 5.89 -18.12
N ALA A 369 3.90 5.42 -17.18
CA ALA A 369 4.15 6.10 -15.93
C ALA A 369 4.37 7.60 -16.23
N PRO A 370 3.60 8.55 -15.65
CA PRO A 370 3.83 9.97 -15.89
C PRO A 370 5.28 10.32 -15.57
N ASN A 371 5.89 11.22 -16.34
CA ASN A 371 7.21 11.72 -15.95
C ASN A 371 7.08 12.35 -14.57
N SER A 372 8.11 12.22 -13.73
CA SER A 372 8.20 12.99 -12.48
C SER A 372 7.91 14.46 -12.80
N PRO A 373 7.21 15.18 -11.91
CA PRO A 373 6.97 16.61 -12.11
C PRO A 373 8.30 17.26 -12.49
N MET A 374 8.38 17.86 -13.68
CA MET A 374 9.63 18.53 -14.08
C MET A 374 9.93 19.57 -13.02
N GLY A 375 11.08 19.39 -12.35
CA GLY A 375 11.44 20.13 -11.15
C GLY A 375 11.18 21.62 -11.32
N VAL A 376 10.50 22.21 -10.33
CA VAL A 376 10.47 23.66 -10.15
C VAL A 376 11.93 24.09 -10.04
N THR A 377 12.43 24.75 -11.07
CA THR A 377 13.68 25.48 -10.99
C THR A 377 13.41 26.66 -10.08
N VAL A 378 13.94 26.61 -8.86
CA VAL A 378 13.98 27.78 -7.99
C VAL A 378 15.12 28.63 -8.54
N ASP A 379 14.76 29.70 -9.25
CA ASP A 379 15.70 30.75 -9.67
C ASP A 379 16.29 31.49 -8.46
#